data_AF-B7N3R3-F1
#
_entry.id   AF-B7N3R3-F1
#
_cell.length_a   1.000
_cell.length_b   1.000
_cell.length_c   1.000
_cell.angle_alpha   90.00
_cell.angle_beta   90.00
_cell.angle_gamma   90.00
#
_symmetry.space_group_name_H-M   'P 1'
#
loop_
_entity.id
_entity.type
_entity.pdbx_description
1 polymer ?
#
loop_
_entity_poly.entity_id
_entity_poly.type
_entity_poly.pdbx_seq_one_letter_code
_entity_poly.pdbx_strand_id
1 'polypeptide(L)' 'MQNLDEPIKGVGIPEVAKACGVSERAVYKWLKNGFLPKTEFFGKTKYASKIEEISGGKYQASEMLEISKKNLLAA' A
#
# COMPACT_ATOMS: atom_id res chain seq x y z
N MET A 1 7.55 -1.83 -11.00
CA MET A 1 7.72 -1.70 -9.53
C MET A 1 8.16 -3.05 -8.98
N GLN A 2 9.20 -3.11 -8.12
CA GLN A 2 9.70 -4.39 -7.59
C GLN A 2 9.20 -4.70 -6.17
N ASN A 3 8.90 -3.66 -5.37
CA ASN A 3 8.52 -3.79 -3.96
C ASN A 3 7.41 -2.80 -3.59
N LEU A 4 6.58 -3.18 -2.61
CA LEU A 4 5.53 -2.31 -2.05
C LEU A 4 6.09 -1.04 -1.38
N ASP A 5 7.37 -1.08 -1.01
CA ASP A 5 8.09 0.05 -0.42
C ASP A 5 8.18 1.27 -1.34
N GLU A 6 8.36 1.03 -2.64
CA GLU A 6 8.58 2.07 -3.64
C GLU A 6 7.43 3.09 -3.71
N PRO A 7 6.14 2.68 -3.83
CA PRO A 7 5.03 3.62 -3.88
C PRO A 7 4.79 4.32 -2.54
N ILE A 8 4.90 3.58 -1.42
CA ILE A 8 4.65 4.15 -0.09
C ILE A 8 5.73 5.17 0.27
N LYS A 9 7.01 4.88 0.01
CA LYS A 9 8.12 5.83 0.26
C LYS A 9 8.14 6.96 -0.77
N GLY A 10 7.72 6.70 -2.00
CA GLY A 10 7.66 7.68 -3.08
C GLY A 10 6.61 8.76 -2.86
N VAL A 11 5.46 8.41 -2.29
CA VAL A 11 4.46 9.38 -1.83
C VAL A 11 4.86 9.98 -0.47
N GLY A 12 5.30 9.13 0.46
CA GLY A 12 5.64 9.52 1.82
C GLY A 12 4.71 8.86 2.84
N ILE A 13 5.30 8.30 3.90
CA ILE A 13 4.58 7.55 4.94
C ILE A 13 3.49 8.40 5.63
N PRO A 14 3.74 9.66 6.05
CA PRO A 14 2.72 10.49 6.68
C PRO A 14 1.53 10.80 5.74
N GLU A 15 1.82 11.06 4.46
CA GLU A 15 0.80 11.34 3.44
C GLU A 15 -0.09 10.11 3.21
N VAL A 16 0.52 8.92 3.07
CA VAL A 16 -0.19 7.65 2.91
C VAL A 16 -1.04 7.36 4.14
N ALA A 17 -0.50 7.54 5.35
CA ALA A 17 -1.21 7.33 6.60
C ALA A 17 -2.45 8.24 6.70
N LYS A 18 -2.28 9.53 6.40
CA LYS A 18 -3.35 10.53 6.37
C LYS A 18 -4.43 10.19 5.34
N ALA A 19 -4.05 9.88 4.11
CA ALA A 19 -4.99 9.52 3.04
C ALA A 19 -5.76 8.23 3.38
N CYS A 20 -5.07 7.25 3.93
CA CYS A 20 -5.64 5.96 4.32
C CYS A 20 -6.48 6.03 5.60
N GLY A 21 -6.34 7.07 6.42
CA GLY A 21 -7.03 7.19 7.71
C GLY A 21 -6.47 6.22 8.75
N VAL A 22 -5.17 5.91 8.67
CA VAL A 22 -4.47 4.97 9.57
C VAL A 22 -3.30 5.68 10.25
N SER A 23 -2.73 5.06 11.29
CA SER A 23 -1.50 5.57 11.89
C SER A 23 -0.28 5.29 10.99
N GLU A 24 0.74 6.14 11.06
CA GLU A 24 2.03 5.88 10.38
C GLU A 24 2.62 4.53 10.78
N ARG A 25 2.41 4.11 12.05
CA ARG A 25 2.82 2.80 12.54
C ARG A 25 2.16 1.65 11.78
N ALA A 26 0.91 1.79 11.34
CA ALA A 26 0.25 0.81 10.50
C ALA A 26 0.94 0.72 9.13
N VAL A 27 1.27 1.85 8.52
CA VAL A 27 2.00 1.91 7.25
C VAL A 27 3.39 1.27 7.37
N TYR A 28 4.14 1.57 8.44
CA TYR A 28 5.40 0.88 8.73
C TYR A 28 5.24 -0.64 8.87
N LYS A 29 4.11 -1.12 9.39
CA LYS A 29 3.82 -2.55 9.48
C LYS A 29 3.57 -3.15 8.10
N TRP A 30 2.94 -2.43 7.18
CA TRP A 30 2.76 -2.87 5.78
C TRP A 30 4.10 -3.02 5.09
N LEU A 31 4.99 -2.03 5.26
CA LEU A 31 6.36 -2.06 4.76
C LEU A 31 7.16 -3.23 5.35
N LYS A 32 7.11 -3.39 6.69
CA LYS A 32 7.81 -4.49 7.37
C LYS A 32 7.33 -5.87 6.89
N ASN A 33 6.05 -6.02 6.67
CA ASN A 33 5.45 -7.28 6.20
C ASN A 33 5.58 -7.46 4.68
N GLY A 34 5.88 -6.39 3.93
CA GLY A 34 5.91 -6.38 2.47
C GLY A 34 4.53 -6.46 1.81
N PHE A 35 3.43 -6.34 2.56
CA PHE A 35 2.07 -6.42 2.01
C PHE A 35 1.07 -5.51 2.74
N LEU A 36 0.09 -5.02 1.98
CA LEU A 36 -1.10 -4.31 2.45
C LEU A 36 -2.01 -5.22 3.29
N PRO A 37 -2.81 -4.67 4.22
CA PRO A 37 -3.70 -5.43 5.07
C PRO A 37 -4.59 -6.40 4.31
N LYS A 38 -4.85 -7.59 4.89
CA LYS A 38 -5.73 -8.61 4.28
C LYS A 38 -7.10 -8.07 3.90
N THR A 39 -7.60 -7.06 4.62
CA THR A 39 -8.86 -6.35 4.34
C THR A 39 -8.92 -5.76 2.94
N GLU A 40 -7.78 -5.40 2.36
CA GLU A 40 -7.67 -4.87 1.00
C GLU A 40 -8.08 -5.92 -0.03
N PHE A 41 -7.60 -7.16 0.14
CA PHE A 41 -7.92 -8.28 -0.76
C PHE A 41 -9.36 -8.77 -0.63
N PHE A 42 -10.02 -8.49 0.50
CA PHE A 42 -11.44 -8.75 0.70
C PHE A 42 -12.33 -7.54 0.35
N GLY A 43 -11.76 -6.46 -0.20
CA GLY A 43 -12.50 -5.27 -0.62
C GLY A 43 -13.07 -4.42 0.52
N LYS A 44 -12.68 -4.69 1.77
CA LYS A 44 -13.10 -3.91 2.95
C LYS A 44 -12.36 -2.58 3.04
N THR A 45 -11.16 -2.52 2.47
CA THR A 45 -10.34 -1.30 2.38
C THR A 45 -9.93 -1.06 0.93
N LYS A 46 -9.59 0.19 0.62
CA LYS A 46 -9.15 0.66 -0.71
C LYS A 46 -7.88 1.52 -0.61
N TYR A 47 -6.90 1.05 0.17
CA TYR A 47 -5.63 1.74 0.38
C TYR A 47 -4.83 1.89 -0.91
N ALA A 48 -4.79 0.86 -1.78
CA ALA A 48 -4.03 0.94 -3.03
C ALA A 48 -4.57 2.04 -3.94
N SER A 49 -5.90 2.17 -4.06
CA SER A 49 -6.54 3.24 -4.83
C SER A 49 -6.28 4.63 -4.25
N LYS A 50 -6.27 4.75 -2.92
CA LYS A 50 -5.92 6.03 -2.26
C LYS A 50 -4.48 6.43 -2.53
N ILE A 51 -3.54 5.48 -2.51
CA ILE A 51 -2.13 5.72 -2.81
C ILE A 51 -1.97 6.14 -4.28
N GLU A 52 -2.70 5.50 -5.20
CA GLU A 52 -2.73 5.90 -6.61
C GLU A 52 -3.19 7.34 -6.77
N GLU A 53 -4.31 7.72 -6.15
CA GLU A 53 -4.89 9.06 -6.20
C GLU A 53 -3.90 10.13 -5.72
N ILE A 54 -3.32 9.96 -4.52
CA ILE A 54 -2.37 10.93 -3.96
C ILE A 54 -1.03 10.95 -4.70
N SER A 55 -0.71 9.89 -5.44
CA SER A 55 0.47 9.85 -6.31
C SER A 55 0.25 10.47 -7.68
N GLY A 56 -0.98 10.92 -7.99
CA GLY A 56 -1.35 11.42 -9.31
C GLY A 56 -1.31 10.34 -10.39
N GLY A 57 -1.60 9.08 -10.05
CA GLY A 57 -1.56 7.95 -10.99
C GLY A 57 -0.16 7.41 -11.29
N LYS A 58 0.89 7.90 -10.62
CA LYS A 58 2.26 7.39 -10.77
C LYS A 58 2.39 5.93 -10.34
N TYR A 59 1.63 5.54 -9.32
CA TYR A 59 1.63 4.18 -8.77
C TYR A 59 0.24 3.57 -8.91
N GLN A 60 0.06 2.63 -9.83
CA GLN A 60 -1.26 2.03 -10.07
C GLN A 60 -1.68 1.10 -8.92
N ALA A 61 -2.95 1.16 -8.54
CA ALA A 61 -3.49 0.31 -7.48
C ALA A 61 -3.39 -1.19 -7.83
N SER A 62 -3.63 -1.55 -9.09
CA SER A 62 -3.53 -2.93 -9.60
C SER A 62 -2.14 -3.52 -9.36
N GLU A 63 -1.09 -2.80 -9.76
CA GLU A 63 0.31 -3.24 -9.58
C GLU A 63 0.68 -3.40 -8.10
N MET A 64 0.26 -2.44 -7.26
CA MET A 64 0.45 -2.52 -5.80
C MET A 64 -0.24 -3.75 -5.20
N LEU A 65 -1.48 -4.03 -5.61
CA LEU A 65 -2.22 -5.19 -5.14
C LEU A 65 -1.57 -6.50 -5.59
N GLU A 66 -1.07 -6.59 -6.82
CA GLU A 66 -0.38 -7.77 -7.31
C GLU A 66 0.91 -8.05 -6.53
N ILE A 67 1.76 -7.04 -6.35
CA ILE A 67 3.00 -7.16 -5.56
C ILE A 67 2.67 -7.55 -4.13
N SER A 68 1.69 -6.87 -3.52
CA SER A 68 1.27 -7.15 -2.16
C SER A 68 0.69 -8.56 -2.01
N LYS A 69 -0.06 -9.07 -2.99
CA LYS A 69 -0.62 -10.43 -2.98
C LYS A 69 0.48 -11.48 -3.13
N LYS A 70 1.45 -11.24 -4.03
CA LYS A 70 2.61 -12.10 -4.21
C LYS A 70 3.41 -12.23 -2.91
N ASN A 71 3.67 -11.11 -2.23
CA ASN A 71 4.39 -11.10 -0.96
C ASN A 71 3.60 -11.78 0.17
N LEU A 72 2.28 -11.60 0.20
CA LEU A 72 1.42 -12.29 1.18
C LEU A 72 1.45 -13.82 1.02
N LEU A 73 1.53 -14.32 -0.21
CA LEU A 73 1.58 -15.77 -0.50
C LEU A 73 2.98 -16.38 -0.28
N ALA A 74 4.02 -15.55 -0.29
CA ALA A 74 5.40 -15.96 -0.08
C ALA A 74 5.85 -15.88 1.40
N ALA A 75 5.02 -15.32 2.28
CA ALA A 75 5.27 -15.11 3.71
C ALA A 75 4.64 -16.22 4.57
#